data_AF-A0A1R3UJR6-F1
#
_entry.id   AF-A0A1R3UJR6-F1
#
_cell.length_a   1.000
_cell.length_b   1.000
_cell.length_c   1.000
_cell.angle_alpha   90.00
_cell.angle_beta   90.00
_cell.angle_gamma   90.00
#
_symmetry.space_group_name_H-M   'P 1'
#
loop_
_entity.id
_entity.type
_entity.pdbx_description
1 polymer ?
#
loop_
_entity_poly.entity_id
_entity_poly.type
_entity_poly.pdbx_seq_one_letter_code
_entity_poly.pdbx_strand_id
1 'polypeptide(L)' 'MYQEGKGTWFTMTYTITRPSSFTVDFNYDEQPKFQFAPDPELYVEDLKRFPRDPEHIPDWLQEKLREAEQE' A
#
# COMPACT_ATOMS: atom_id res chain seq x y z
N MET A 1 -8.45 0.20 5.34
CA MET A 1 -9.22 1.44 5.07
C MET A 1 -8.27 2.59 4.72
N TYR A 2 -8.79 3.74 4.30
CA TYR A 2 -8.00 4.99 4.30
C TYR A 2 -7.92 5.54 5.73
N GLN A 3 -6.75 6.03 6.12
CA GLN A 3 -6.54 6.81 7.34
C GLN A 3 -5.85 8.12 6.97
N GLU A 4 -6.33 9.24 7.50
CA GLU A 4 -5.69 10.55 7.27
C GLU A 4 -4.24 10.50 7.74
N GLY A 5 -3.33 11.01 6.91
CA GLY A 5 -1.89 10.98 7.15
C GLY A 5 -1.22 9.62 6.88
N LYS A 6 -1.89 8.49 7.08
CA LYS A 6 -1.30 7.16 6.82
C LYS A 6 -1.60 6.61 5.42
N GLY A 7 -2.64 7.12 4.77
CA GLY A 7 -3.11 6.66 3.46
C GLY A 7 -3.88 5.34 3.52
N THR A 8 -3.82 4.59 2.43
CA THR A 8 -4.53 3.32 2.24
C THR A 8 -3.66 2.11 2.58
N TRP A 9 -4.32 0.98 2.83
CA TRP A 9 -3.72 -0.33 3.00
C TRP A 9 -3.39 -0.91 1.62
N PHE A 10 -2.27 -1.64 1.51
CA PHE A 10 -1.84 -2.29 0.28
C PHE A 10 -2.38 -3.70 0.16
N THR A 11 -2.34 -4.47 1.24
CA THR A 11 -2.87 -5.84 1.29
C THR A 11 -3.63 -6.08 2.58
N MET A 12 -4.56 -7.05 2.55
CA MET A 12 -5.32 -7.47 3.72
C MET A 12 -5.29 -9.00 3.78
N THR A 13 -4.96 -9.53 4.95
CA THR A 13 -5.00 -10.97 5.22
C THR A 13 -6.21 -11.28 6.10
N TYR A 14 -7.09 -12.15 5.62
CA TYR A 14 -8.26 -12.62 6.36
C TYR A 14 -8.10 -14.10 6.71
N THR A 15 -7.91 -14.40 8.00
CA THR A 15 -7.68 -15.76 8.49
C THR A 15 -8.88 -16.23 9.29
N ILE A 16 -9.47 -17.36 8.90
CA ILE A 16 -10.62 -17.97 9.58
C ILE A 16 -10.18 -19.23 10.31
N THR A 17 -10.35 -19.24 11.64
CA THR A 17 -10.01 -20.38 12.51
C THR A 17 -11.29 -20.94 13.15
N ARG A 18 -11.65 -22.18 12.79
CA ARG A 18 -12.77 -22.90 13.42
C ARG A 18 -12.55 -23.06 14.94
N PRO A 19 -13.60 -23.05 15.80
CA PRO A 19 -15.03 -23.04 15.47
C PRO A 19 -15.67 -21.67 15.23
N SER A 20 -15.02 -20.55 15.54
CA SER A 20 -15.65 -19.22 15.42
C SER A 20 -14.71 -18.00 15.46
N SER A 21 -13.38 -18.18 15.38
CA SER A 21 -12.44 -17.06 15.41
C SER A 21 -12.08 -16.62 14.00
N PHE A 22 -11.93 -15.31 13.79
CA PHE A 22 -11.35 -14.76 12.58
C PHE A 22 -10.42 -13.60 12.94
N THR A 23 -9.40 -13.38 12.14
CA THR A 23 -8.46 -12.27 12.28
C THR A 23 -8.33 -11.56 10.95
N VAL A 24 -8.30 -10.23 11.01
CA VAL A 24 -8.11 -9.36 9.85
C VAL A 24 -6.88 -8.53 10.10
N ASP A 25 -5.89 -8.67 9.23
CA ASP A 25 -4.67 -7.89 9.28
C ASP A 25 -4.58 -7.00 8.03
N PHE A 26 -4.23 -5.72 8.22
CA PHE A 26 -4.10 -4.74 7.15
C PHE A 26 -2.66 -4.29 7.07
N ASN A 27 -2.05 -4.50 5.92
CA ASN A 27 -0.66 -4.14 5.68
C ASN A 27 -0.56 -2.79 4.98
N TYR A 28 0.18 -1.86 5.56
CA TYR A 28 0.40 -0.51 5.05
C TYR A 28 1.85 -0.28 4.60
N ASP A 29 2.71 -1.29 4.72
CA ASP A 29 4.16 -1.11 4.70
C ASP A 29 4.84 -2.02 3.67
N GLU A 30 4.34 -3.24 3.48
CA GLU A 30 4.92 -4.21 2.55
C GLU A 30 4.43 -4.00 1.12
N GLN A 31 5.36 -4.20 0.17
CA GLN A 31 5.04 -4.14 -1.24
C GLN A 31 4.05 -5.27 -1.61
N PRO A 32 2.90 -4.94 -2.20
CA PRO A 32 1.96 -5.94 -2.68
C PRO A 32 2.59 -6.77 -3.80
N LYS A 33 2.36 -8.08 -3.77
CA LYS A 33 2.80 -9.01 -4.83
C LYS A 33 1.87 -8.90 -6.02
N PHE A 34 2.18 -8.00 -6.94
CA PHE A 34 1.45 -7.90 -8.20
C PHE A 34 1.91 -8.98 -9.19
N GLN A 35 0.96 -9.56 -9.93
CA GLN A 35 1.27 -10.47 -11.04
C GLN A 35 1.95 -9.73 -12.21
N PHE A 36 1.56 -8.46 -12.42
CA PHE A 36 2.18 -7.53 -13.35
C PHE A 36 2.42 -6.23 -12.57
N ALA A 37 3.66 -5.77 -12.53
CA ALA A 37 3.99 -4.52 -11.85
C ALA A 37 3.17 -3.39 -12.50
N PRO A 38 2.42 -2.60 -11.72
CA PRO A 38 1.75 -1.42 -12.25
C PRO A 38 2.79 -0.37 -12.63
N ASP A 39 2.38 0.52 -13.52
CA ASP A 39 3.19 1.64 -13.96
C ASP A 39 3.57 2.55 -12.77
N PRO A 40 4.82 3.05 -12.69
CA PRO A 40 5.25 3.98 -11.66
C PRO A 40 4.33 5.20 -11.49
N GLU A 41 3.74 5.72 -12.58
CA GLU A 41 2.81 6.86 -12.51
C GLU A 41 1.55 6.57 -11.67
N LEU A 42 1.08 5.32 -11.68
CA LEU A 42 -0.12 4.92 -10.92
C LEU A 42 0.09 5.04 -9.40
N TYR A 43 1.32 4.85 -8.92
CA TYR A 43 1.65 5.05 -7.51
C TYR A 43 1.62 6.54 -7.13
N VAL A 44 2.03 7.43 -8.04
CA VAL A 44 1.93 8.88 -7.85
C VAL A 44 0.47 9.32 -7.81
N GLU A 45 -0.37 8.80 -8.70
CA GLU A 45 -1.81 9.07 -8.71
C GLU A 45 -2.51 8.56 -7.44
N ASP A 46 -2.16 7.36 -6.96
CA ASP A 46 -2.67 6.83 -5.69
C ASP A 46 -2.30 7.76 -4.52
N LEU A 47 -1.04 8.18 -4.43
CA LEU A 47 -0.58 9.07 -3.36
C LEU A 47 -1.22 10.47 -3.43
N LYS A 48 -1.49 10.99 -4.63
CA LYS A 48 -2.23 12.25 -4.82
C LYS A 48 -3.67 12.14 -4.30
N ARG A 49 -4.30 10.97 -4.48
CA ARG A 49 -5.68 10.72 -4.07
C ARG A 49 -5.79 10.37 -2.59
N PHE A 50 -4.81 9.66 -2.05
CA PHE A 50 -4.72 9.19 -0.68
C PHE A 50 -3.37 9.59 -0.08
N PRO A 51 -3.24 10.87 0.34
CA PRO A 51 -1.98 11.40 0.81
C PRO A 51 -1.46 10.64 2.03
N ARG A 52 -0.14 10.44 2.05
CA ARG A 52 0.59 9.88 3.18
C ARG A 52 1.61 10.88 3.66
N ASP A 53 1.75 11.00 4.98
CA ASP A 53 2.87 11.64 5.63
C ASP A 53 4.16 10.89 5.29
N PRO A 54 5.29 11.59 5.20
CA PRO A 54 6.56 10.99 4.81
C PRO A 54 7.00 9.83 5.71
N GLU A 55 6.56 9.80 6.98
CA GLU A 55 6.80 8.69 7.92
C GLU A 55 6.00 7.41 7.60
N HIS A 56 4.99 7.52 6.73
CA HIS A 56 4.10 6.43 6.32
C HIS A 56 4.29 6.03 4.85
N ILE A 57 5.35 6.53 4.20
CA ILE A 57 5.76 6.12 2.86
C ILE A 57 6.91 5.12 3.00
N PRO A 58 6.69 3.81 2.77
CA PRO A 58 7.75 2.81 2.86
C PRO A 58 8.79 2.97 1.74
N ASP A 59 10.02 2.51 1.97
CA ASP A 59 11.16 2.67 1.06
C ASP A 59 10.88 2.21 -0.38
N TRP A 60 10.17 1.08 -0.55
CA TRP A 60 9.83 0.56 -1.88
C TRP A 60 8.88 1.49 -2.64
N LEU A 61 7.98 2.18 -1.94
CA LEU A 61 7.06 3.13 -2.56
C LEU A 61 7.83 4.39 -2.95
N GLN A 62 8.78 4.84 -2.12
CA GLN A 62 9.68 5.93 -2.49
C GLN A 62 10.51 5.60 -3.73
N GLU A 63 10.97 4.36 -3.87
CA GLU A 63 11.67 3.91 -5.07
C GLU A 63 10.79 4.00 -6.32
N LYS A 64 9.54 3.52 -6.24
CA LYS A 64 8.56 3.61 -7.34
C LYS A 64 8.24 5.05 -7.73
N LEU A 65 8.12 5.95 -6.75
CA LEU A 65 7.91 7.37 -7.02
C LEU A 65 9.12 8.00 -7.74
N ARG A 66 10.34 7.62 -7.38
CA ARG A 66 11.56 8.07 -8.08
C ARG A 66 11.70 7.50 -9.49
N GLU A 67 11.20 6.29 -9.74
CA GLU A 67 11.11 5.71 -11.08
C GLU A 67 10.14 6.52 -11.95
N ALA A 68 8.97 6.89 -11.40
CA ALA A 68 7.98 7.73 -12.10
C ALA A 68 8.49 9.13 -12.45
N GLU A 69 9.42 9.69 -11.67
CA GLU A 69 10.05 10.98 -11.97
C GLU A 69 11.13 10.89 -13.08
N GLN A 70 11.58 9.68 -13.43
CA GLN A 70 12.65 9.45 -14.41
C GLN A 70 12.16 8.96 -15.78
N GLU A 71 10.87 8.63 -15.91
CA GLU A 71 10.20 8.35 -17.20
C GLU A 71 9.69 9.65 -17.87
#